data_AF-A0A502IPM3-F1
#
_entry.id   AF-A0A502IPM3-F1
#
_cell.length_a   1.000
_cell.length_b   1.000
_cell.length_c   1.000
_cell.angle_alpha   90.00
_cell.angle_beta   90.00
_cell.angle_gamma   90.00
#
_symmetry.space_group_name_H-M   'P 1'
#
loop_
_entity.id
_entity.type
_entity.pdbx_description
1 polymer ?
#
loop_
_entity_poly.entity_id
_entity_poly.type
_entity_poly.pdbx_seq_one_letter_code
_entity_poly.pdbx_strand_id
1 'polypeptide(L)'
;MIVKSASTHVFSIDSFIEKFSEEIRTFHNSHDPIDKDHHLRFRFYLATYYFQNERYEEGIKNTLRCLALTLILNNQTFFMQCVALFEAQRHHATEPQKLEYRKIMQEIRMFERVDVTEVKETH
;
A
#
# COMPACT_ATOMS: atom_id res chain seq x y z
N MET A 1 -38.33 -17.53 -6.48
CA MET A 1 -37.15 -18.00 -5.70
C MET A 1 -36.00 -18.08 -6.69
N ILE A 2 -34.86 -17.41 -6.59
CA ILE A 2 -34.10 -16.89 -5.43
C ILE A 2 -33.53 -15.51 -5.82
N VAL A 3 -33.92 -14.47 -5.09
CA VAL A 3 -33.16 -13.22 -4.99
C VAL A 3 -32.36 -13.37 -3.69
N LYS A 4 -31.07 -13.69 -3.78
CA LYS A 4 -30.10 -13.61 -2.67
C LYS A 4 -28.73 -14.05 -3.16
N SER A 5 -27.83 -13.09 -3.42
CA SER A 5 -26.40 -13.16 -3.09
C SER A 5 -25.64 -11.97 -3.72
N ALA A 6 -26.06 -10.74 -3.40
CA ALA A 6 -25.27 -9.53 -3.68
C ALA A 6 -25.16 -8.67 -2.44
N SER A 7 -26.25 -8.58 -1.67
CA SER A 7 -26.30 -7.86 -0.39
C SER A 7 -25.38 -8.41 0.68
N THR A 8 -25.09 -9.72 0.71
CA THR A 8 -24.27 -10.33 1.77
C THR A 8 -22.76 -10.10 1.57
N HIS A 9 -22.30 -10.06 0.32
CA HIS A 9 -20.87 -9.81 0.01
C HIS A 9 -20.51 -8.33 0.20
N VAL A 10 -21.37 -7.41 -0.25
CA VAL A 10 -21.16 -5.97 -0.06
C VAL A 10 -21.17 -5.61 1.43
N PHE A 11 -22.12 -6.14 2.21
CA PHE A 11 -22.20 -5.89 3.66
C PHE A 11 -21.02 -6.48 4.45
N SER A 12 -20.46 -7.62 3.99
CA SER A 12 -19.26 -8.22 4.59
C SER A 12 -18.00 -7.43 4.25
N ILE A 13 -17.93 -6.79 3.08
CA ILE A 13 -16.79 -5.98 2.69
C ILE A 13 -16.87 -4.63 3.39
N ASP A 14 -18.03 -3.97 3.46
CA ASP A 14 -18.14 -2.66 4.12
C ASP A 14 -17.83 -2.76 5.63
N SER A 15 -18.32 -3.78 6.32
CA SER A 15 -17.98 -4.03 7.72
C SER A 15 -16.50 -4.41 7.93
N PHE A 16 -15.86 -5.05 6.95
CA PHE A 16 -14.42 -5.28 6.92
C PHE A 16 -13.67 -3.97 6.68
N ILE A 17 -14.09 -3.13 5.74
CA ILE A 17 -13.50 -1.83 5.48
C ILE A 17 -13.61 -0.94 6.73
N GLU A 18 -14.76 -0.93 7.42
CA GLU A 18 -15.00 -0.15 8.64
C GLU A 18 -14.11 -0.61 9.79
N LYS A 19 -14.13 -1.91 10.13
CA LYS A 19 -13.31 -2.48 11.21
C LYS A 19 -11.82 -2.19 11.01
N PHE A 20 -11.34 -2.31 9.79
CA PHE A 20 -9.93 -2.10 9.49
C PHE A 20 -9.57 -0.62 9.26
N SER A 21 -10.53 0.24 8.92
CA SER A 21 -10.34 1.70 8.92
C SER A 21 -10.12 2.25 10.34
N GLU A 22 -10.74 1.60 11.33
CA GLU A 22 -10.52 1.87 12.75
C GLU A 22 -9.13 1.39 13.20
N GLU A 23 -8.67 0.25 12.70
CA GLU A 23 -7.29 -0.23 12.89
C GLU A 23 -6.24 0.72 12.29
N ILE A 24 -6.50 1.33 11.11
CA ILE A 24 -5.62 2.37 10.55
C ILE A 24 -5.52 3.59 11.47
N ARG A 25 -6.62 3.98 12.14
CA ARG A 25 -6.64 5.14 13.06
C ARG A 25 -5.83 4.89 14.32
N THR A 26 -5.82 3.65 14.81
CA THR A 26 -5.08 3.25 16.02
C THR A 26 -3.63 2.87 15.73
N PHE A 27 -3.31 2.50 14.48
CA PHE A 27 -1.98 2.09 14.04
C PHE A 27 -0.89 3.18 14.17
N HIS A 28 -1.28 4.45 14.23
CA HIS A 28 -0.32 5.57 14.33
C HIS A 28 0.62 5.49 15.55
N ASN A 29 0.32 4.61 16.53
CA ASN A 29 1.07 4.41 17.77
C ASN A 29 1.66 3.00 17.95
N SER A 30 1.45 2.05 17.01
CA SER A 30 1.93 0.67 17.18
C SER A 30 3.41 0.51 16.76
N HIS A 31 4.22 -0.01 17.68
CA HIS A 31 5.62 -0.39 17.43
C HIS A 31 5.77 -1.88 17.08
N ASP A 32 4.68 -2.67 17.07
CA ASP A 32 4.75 -4.11 16.86
C ASP A 32 4.89 -4.46 15.36
N PRO A 33 5.96 -5.16 14.95
CA PRO A 33 6.13 -5.61 13.57
C PRO A 33 4.95 -6.43 13.01
N ILE A 34 4.24 -7.19 13.87
CA ILE A 34 3.06 -7.97 13.48
C ILE A 34 1.93 -7.04 13.04
N ASP A 35 1.72 -5.95 13.76
CA ASP A 35 0.70 -4.96 13.38
C ASP A 35 1.07 -4.29 12.06
N LYS A 36 2.36 -4.07 11.79
CA LYS A 36 2.82 -3.42 10.57
C LYS A 36 2.63 -4.29 9.32
N ASP A 37 2.88 -5.61 9.39
CA ASP A 37 2.61 -6.53 8.28
C ASP A 37 1.10 -6.64 7.98
N HIS A 38 0.27 -6.70 9.02
CA HIS A 38 -1.19 -6.67 8.84
C HIS A 38 -1.65 -5.36 8.17
N HIS A 39 -1.14 -4.22 8.63
CA HIS A 39 -1.45 -2.92 8.06
C HIS A 39 -0.97 -2.79 6.60
N LEU A 40 0.19 -3.36 6.26
CA LEU A 40 0.69 -3.44 4.89
C LEU A 40 -0.29 -4.21 3.98
N ARG A 41 -0.62 -5.45 4.36
CA ARG A 41 -1.55 -6.30 3.60
C ARG A 41 -2.92 -5.64 3.45
N PHE A 42 -3.41 -5.03 4.54
CA PHE A 42 -4.68 -4.35 4.52
C PHE A 42 -4.72 -3.23 3.47
N ARG A 43 -3.70 -2.37 3.44
CA ARG A 43 -3.63 -1.29 2.44
C ARG A 43 -3.59 -1.81 1.02
N PHE A 44 -2.88 -2.91 0.77
CA PHE A 44 -2.82 -3.53 -0.54
C PHE A 44 -4.20 -4.03 -1.01
N TYR A 45 -4.92 -4.77 -0.15
CA TYR A 45 -6.26 -5.25 -0.49
C TYR A 45 -7.28 -4.11 -0.60
N LEU A 46 -7.18 -3.10 0.26
CA LEU A 46 -8.04 -1.91 0.20
C LEU A 46 -7.82 -1.12 -1.09
N ALA A 47 -6.56 -0.99 -1.54
CA ALA A 47 -6.26 -0.37 -2.83
C ALA A 47 -6.90 -1.17 -3.98
N THR A 48 -6.76 -2.49 -3.96
CA THR A 48 -7.35 -3.39 -4.97
C THR A 48 -8.88 -3.26 -5.00
N TYR A 49 -9.52 -3.22 -3.84
CA TYR A 49 -10.97 -2.98 -3.73
C TYR A 49 -11.37 -1.64 -4.34
N TYR A 50 -10.65 -0.55 -4.03
CA TYR A 50 -10.96 0.75 -4.61
C TYR A 50 -10.81 0.77 -6.13
N PHE A 51 -9.80 0.09 -6.69
CA PHE A 51 -9.66 -0.03 -8.14
C PHE A 51 -10.79 -0.82 -8.80
N GLN A 52 -11.25 -1.91 -8.16
CA GLN A 52 -12.41 -2.68 -8.64
C GLN A 52 -13.71 -1.87 -8.64
N ASN A 53 -13.78 -0.80 -7.83
CA ASN A 53 -14.94 0.08 -7.73
C ASN A 53 -14.71 1.45 -8.40
N GLU A 54 -13.70 1.57 -9.27
CA GLU A 54 -13.36 2.80 -10.01
C GLU A 54 -13.05 4.02 -9.11
N ARG A 55 -12.70 3.78 -7.84
CA ARG A 55 -12.30 4.80 -6.86
C ARG A 55 -10.79 5.01 -6.92
N TYR A 56 -10.32 5.48 -8.07
CA TYR A 56 -8.91 5.50 -8.40
C TYR A 56 -8.05 6.35 -7.46
N GLU A 57 -8.53 7.52 -7.02
CA GLU A 57 -7.75 8.40 -6.16
C GLU A 57 -7.46 7.73 -4.81
N GLU A 58 -8.45 7.08 -4.21
CA GLU A 58 -8.33 6.36 -2.95
C GLU A 58 -7.53 5.07 -3.09
N GLY A 59 -7.68 4.36 -4.22
CA GLY A 59 -6.86 3.21 -4.55
C GLY A 59 -5.38 3.57 -4.65
N ILE A 60 -5.05 4.65 -5.36
CA ILE A 60 -3.68 5.16 -5.50
C ILE A 60 -3.14 5.63 -4.16
N LYS A 61 -3.93 6.37 -3.37
CA LYS A 61 -3.55 6.80 -2.03
C LYS A 61 -3.17 5.62 -1.12
N ASN A 62 -3.92 4.52 -1.16
CA ASN A 62 -3.59 3.33 -0.37
C ASN A 62 -2.39 2.57 -0.94
N THR A 63 -2.21 2.56 -2.26
CA THR A 63 -1.03 1.98 -2.91
C THR A 63 0.25 2.71 -2.50
N LEU A 64 0.25 4.04 -2.47
CA LEU A 64 1.41 4.84 -2.05
C LEU A 64 1.76 4.63 -0.58
N ARG A 65 0.75 4.55 0.28
CA ARG A 65 0.95 4.22 1.71
C ARG A 65 1.43 2.80 1.94
N CYS A 66 0.92 1.82 1.16
CA CYS A 66 1.48 0.46 1.13
C CYS A 66 2.97 0.54 0.78
N LEU A 67 3.30 1.21 -0.33
CA LEU A 67 4.65 1.28 -0.85
C LEU A 67 5.63 1.85 0.20
N ALA A 68 5.26 2.94 0.88
CA ALA A 68 6.07 3.49 1.97
C ALA A 68 6.29 2.51 3.13
N LEU A 69 5.27 1.73 3.52
CA LEU A 69 5.42 0.71 4.57
C LEU A 69 6.32 -0.45 4.15
N THR A 70 6.33 -0.83 2.87
CA THR A 70 7.22 -1.89 2.40
C THR A 70 8.69 -1.55 2.60
N LEU A 71 9.05 -0.26 2.52
CA LEU A 71 10.42 0.21 2.79
C LEU A 71 10.78 0.07 4.26
N ILE A 72 9.86 0.43 5.16
CA ILE A 72 10.04 0.32 6.62
C ILE A 72 10.18 -1.16 7.04
N LEU A 73 9.44 -2.05 6.39
CA LEU A 73 9.40 -3.48 6.71
C LEU A 73 10.38 -4.33 5.90
N ASN A 74 11.14 -3.71 4.98
CA ASN A 74 11.99 -4.40 4.00
C ASN A 74 11.27 -5.54 3.26
N ASN A 75 10.00 -5.33 2.90
CA ASN A 75 9.15 -6.35 2.28
C ASN A 75 9.17 -6.24 0.75
N GLN A 76 10.16 -6.87 0.11
CA GLN A 76 10.38 -6.80 -1.34
C GLN A 76 9.21 -7.34 -2.18
N THR A 77 8.52 -8.37 -1.69
CA THR A 77 7.38 -8.97 -2.40
C THR A 77 6.25 -7.97 -2.55
N PHE A 78 5.81 -7.36 -1.44
CA PHE A 78 4.76 -6.34 -1.48
C PHE A 78 5.24 -5.05 -2.15
N PHE A 79 6.54 -4.73 -2.07
CA PHE A 79 7.11 -3.60 -2.80
C PHE A 79 6.86 -3.74 -4.31
N MET A 80 7.25 -4.88 -4.90
CA MET A 80 7.03 -5.14 -6.34
C MET A 80 5.54 -5.10 -6.70
N GLN A 81 4.68 -5.64 -5.84
CA GLN A 81 3.23 -5.62 -6.06
C GLN A 81 2.65 -4.19 -6.01
N CYS A 82 3.06 -3.37 -5.05
CA CYS A 82 2.59 -1.98 -4.94
C CYS A 82 3.14 -1.09 -6.07
N VAL A 83 4.35 -1.36 -6.59
CA VAL A 83 4.86 -0.74 -7.83
C VAL A 83 4.02 -1.12 -9.04
N ALA A 84 3.78 -2.42 -9.26
CA ALA A 84 2.99 -2.89 -10.39
C ALA A 84 1.56 -2.32 -10.36
N LEU A 85 0.96 -2.28 -9.17
CA LEU A 85 -0.39 -1.75 -8.96
C LEU A 85 -0.46 -0.25 -9.26
N PHE A 86 0.54 0.53 -8.82
CA PHE A 86 0.61 1.96 -9.14
C PHE A 86 0.79 2.20 -10.65
N GLU A 87 1.73 1.50 -11.30
CA GLU A 87 2.02 1.72 -12.71
C GLU A 87 0.81 1.35 -13.60
N ALA A 88 0.08 0.28 -13.27
CA ALA A 88 -1.17 -0.08 -13.96
C ALA A 88 -2.24 1.03 -13.89
N GLN A 89 -2.29 1.77 -12.78
CA GLN A 89 -3.30 2.79 -12.49
C GLN A 89 -2.78 4.22 -12.66
N ARG A 90 -1.54 4.39 -13.13
CA ARG A 90 -0.81 5.68 -13.13
C ARG A 90 -1.50 6.78 -13.93
N HIS A 91 -2.23 6.41 -14.97
CA HIS A 91 -2.98 7.34 -15.80
C HIS A 91 -4.16 8.01 -15.06
N HIS A 92 -4.67 7.38 -14.00
CA HIS A 92 -5.67 7.95 -13.11
C HIS A 92 -5.07 8.76 -11.95
N ALA A 93 -3.74 8.76 -11.78
CA ALA A 93 -3.09 9.46 -10.67
C ALA A 93 -3.14 10.97 -10.86
N THR A 94 -3.42 11.68 -9.77
CA THR A 94 -3.26 13.14 -9.73
C THR A 94 -1.77 13.52 -9.75
N GLU A 95 -1.44 14.74 -10.16
CA GLU A 95 -0.05 15.21 -10.14
C GLU A 95 0.60 15.16 -8.74
N PRO A 96 -0.10 15.51 -7.64
CA PRO A 96 0.42 15.28 -6.30
C PRO A 96 0.77 13.81 -6.01
N GLN A 97 -0.08 12.86 -6.41
CA GLN A 97 0.17 11.43 -6.22
C GLN A 97 1.36 10.93 -7.05
N LYS A 98 1.50 11.39 -8.30
CA LYS A 98 2.68 11.09 -9.13
C LYS A 98 3.95 11.67 -8.53
N LEU A 99 3.88 12.84 -7.92
CA LEU A 99 5.02 13.44 -7.21
C LEU A 99 5.39 12.63 -5.96
N GLU A 100 4.40 12.21 -5.16
CA GLU A 100 4.61 11.35 -3.99
C GLU A 100 5.27 10.03 -4.37
N TYR A 101 4.75 9.35 -5.41
CA TYR A 101 5.38 8.15 -5.96
C TYR A 101 6.85 8.37 -6.33
N ARG A 102 7.15 9.45 -7.06
CA ARG A 102 8.53 9.79 -7.43
C ARG A 102 9.44 9.99 -6.22
N LYS A 103 8.95 10.62 -5.15
CA LYS A 103 9.71 10.81 -3.90
C LYS A 103 10.02 9.48 -3.24
N ILE A 104 9.03 8.60 -3.07
CA ILE A 104 9.22 7.25 -2.50
C ILE A 104 10.27 6.48 -3.31
N MET A 105 10.17 6.50 -4.65
CA MET A 105 11.15 5.81 -5.51
C MET A 105 12.55 6.44 -5.50
N GLN A 106 12.68 7.72 -5.15
CA GLN A 106 13.97 8.40 -4.99
C GLN A 106 14.65 8.03 -3.67
N GLU A 107 13.89 7.90 -2.58
CA GLU A 107 14.41 7.46 -1.28
C GLU A 107 15.08 6.08 -1.41
N ILE A 108 14.48 5.15 -2.16
CA ILE A 108 15.04 3.81 -2.43
C ILE A 108 16.40 3.90 -3.10
N ARG A 109 16.54 4.73 -4.13
CA ARG A 109 17.82 4.92 -4.83
C ARG A 109 18.91 5.51 -3.95
N MET A 110 18.54 6.19 -2.86
CA MET A 110 19.50 6.69 -1.88
C MET A 110 19.94 5.58 -0.91
N PHE A 111 19.03 4.71 -0.46
CA PHE A 111 19.36 3.54 0.36
C PHE A 111 20.30 2.56 -0.36
N GLU A 112 20.02 2.22 -1.63
CA GLU A 112 20.87 1.30 -2.42
C GLU A 112 22.31 1.84 -2.62
N ARG A 113 22.51 3.16 -2.61
CA ARG A 113 23.84 3.75 -2.78
C ARG A 113 24.69 3.68 -1.52
N VAL A 114 24.08 3.73 -0.34
CA VAL A 114 24.77 3.64 0.95
C VAL A 114 25.31 2.23 1.17
N ASP A 115 24.52 1.19 0.86
CA ASP A 115 24.96 -0.21 0.94
C ASP A 115 26.15 -0.51 0.01
N VAL A 116 26.20 0.10 -1.18
CA VAL A 116 27.30 -0.12 -2.13
C VAL A 116 28.59 0.60 -1.71
N THR A 117 28.51 1.67 -0.92
CA THR A 117 29.69 2.38 -0.41
C THR A 117 30.35 1.68 0.78
N GLU A 118 29.59 0.99 1.64
CA GLU A 118 30.16 0.26 2.80
C GLU A 118 30.94 -1.00 2.39
N VAL A 119 30.65 -1.59 1.22
CA VAL A 119 31.37 -2.77 0.70
C VAL A 119 32.75 -2.41 0.11
N LYS A 120 33.07 -1.12 -0.07
CA LYS A 120 34.31 -0.69 -0.74
C LYS A 120 35.49 -0.38 0.19
N GLU A 121 35.34 -0.51 1.51
CA GLU A 121 36.42 -0.18 2.47
C GLU A 121 37.14 -1.40 3.08
N THR A 122 37.01 -2.61 2.52
CA THR A 122 37.66 -3.82 3.08
C THR A 122 38.69 -4.53 2.20
N HIS A 123 39.30 -3.85 1.22
CA HIS A 123 40.41 -4.40 0.44
C HIS A 123 41.59 -3.43 0.33
#